data_AF-A0A932BRI1-F1
#
_entry.id   AF-A0A932BRI1-F1
#
_cell.length_a   1.000
_cell.length_b   1.000
_cell.length_c   1.000
_cell.angle_alpha   90.00
_cell.angle_beta   90.00
_cell.angle_gamma   90.00
#
_symmetry.space_group_name_H-M   'P 1'
#
loop_
_entity.id
_entity.type
_entity.pdbx_description
1 polymer ?
#
loop_
_entity_poly.entity_id
_entity_poly.type
_entity_poly.pdbx_seq_one_letter_code
_entity_poly.pdbx_strand_id
1 'polypeptide(L)'
;MNKRSAPRPESPHPIWRGLGCLISLIIPVISYAGAVLLIETGAALGWPIPYQLMGRPVVNPLLWKISSLAPLWTFIQSQNNLYAILSLALFFIIVLASLTSLIYAFMYRSVGAKRYGPLDAPPPNIKVKRYKR
;
A
#
# COMPACT_ATOMS: atom_id res chain seq x y z
N MET A 1 33.43 33.45 -2.43
CA MET A 1 31.99 33.76 -2.27
C MET A 1 31.23 32.46 -2.08
N ASN A 2 30.75 32.19 -0.87
CA ASN A 2 30.21 30.88 -0.45
C ASN A 2 28.80 30.68 -1.04
N LYS A 3 28.56 29.62 -1.81
CA LYS A 3 27.26 29.32 -2.42
C LYS A 3 26.29 28.88 -1.31
N ARG A 4 25.40 29.77 -0.87
CA ARG A 4 24.37 29.43 0.14
C ARG A 4 23.35 28.48 -0.49
N SER A 5 23.29 27.26 0.02
CA SER A 5 22.33 26.21 -0.31
C SER A 5 20.91 26.65 0.06
N ALA A 6 19.92 26.26 -0.76
CA ALA A 6 18.51 26.56 -0.50
C ALA A 6 18.05 25.99 0.85
N PRO A 7 17.13 26.66 1.57
CA PRO A 7 16.62 26.19 2.85
C PRO A 7 15.88 24.85 2.67
N ARG A 8 16.18 23.90 3.57
CA ARG A 8 15.54 22.58 3.59
C ARG A 8 14.17 22.72 4.26
N PRO A 9 13.10 22.14 3.68
CA PRO A 9 11.82 22.07 4.37
C PRO A 9 12.00 21.29 5.68
N GLU A 10 11.39 21.77 6.77
CA GLU A 10 11.37 21.05 8.04
C GLU A 10 10.78 19.65 7.83
N SER A 11 11.44 18.64 8.41
CA SER A 11 10.99 17.26 8.31
C SER A 11 9.66 17.07 9.04
N PRO A 12 8.73 16.26 8.50
CA PRO A 12 7.49 15.90 9.20
C PRO A 12 7.75 15.31 10.59
N HIS A 13 6.87 15.62 11.55
CA HIS A 13 7.01 15.17 12.93
C HIS A 13 7.03 13.63 13.02
N PRO A 14 7.91 13.01 13.83
CA PRO A 14 8.19 11.56 13.79
C PRO A 14 6.96 10.64 13.96
N ILE A 15 5.98 11.07 14.75
CA ILE A 15 4.73 10.34 15.01
C ILE A 15 3.99 10.02 13.71
N TRP A 16 4.01 10.94 12.73
CA TRP A 16 3.34 10.72 11.46
C TRP A 16 3.99 9.60 10.64
N ARG A 17 5.31 9.41 10.75
CA ARG A 17 6.03 8.32 10.08
C ARG A 17 5.65 6.95 10.64
N GLY A 18 5.33 6.87 11.93
CA GLY A 18 4.94 5.63 12.60
C GLY A 18 3.53 5.15 12.24
N LEU A 19 2.58 6.06 12.09
CA LEU A 19 1.18 5.72 11.79
C LEU A 19 1.03 5.02 10.44
N GLY A 20 1.74 5.48 9.40
CA GLY A 20 1.71 4.86 8.08
C GLY A 20 2.22 3.42 8.08
N CYS A 21 3.26 3.13 8.87
CA CYS A 21 3.79 1.77 9.03
C CYS A 21 2.75 0.83 9.67
N LEU A 22 2.08 1.30 10.74
CA LEU A 22 1.04 0.54 11.42
C LEU A 22 -0.15 0.26 10.50
N ILE A 23 -0.60 1.27 9.74
CA ILE A 23 -1.68 1.12 8.75
C ILE A 23 -1.29 0.10 7.65
N SER A 24 -0.04 0.11 7.19
CA SER A 24 0.43 -0.84 6.18
C SER A 24 0.40 -2.30 6.64
N LEU A 25 0.44 -2.57 7.95
CA LEU A 25 0.30 -3.92 8.51
C LEU A 25 -1.18 -4.30 8.72
N ILE A 26 -2.03 -3.33 9.08
CA ILE A 26 -3.44 -3.57 9.36
C ILE A 26 -4.25 -3.78 8.07
N ILE A 27 -3.97 -3.01 7.01
CA ILE A 27 -4.73 -3.07 5.76
C ILE A 27 -4.79 -4.49 5.17
N PRO A 28 -3.68 -5.25 5.03
CA PRO A 28 -3.74 -6.60 4.49
C PRO A 28 -4.64 -7.54 5.30
N VAL A 29 -4.62 -7.42 6.63
CA VAL A 29 -5.42 -8.26 7.54
C VAL A 29 -6.91 -7.99 7.34
N ILE A 30 -7.31 -6.72 7.36
CA ILE A 30 -8.71 -6.32 7.15
C ILE A 30 -9.17 -6.68 5.73
N SER A 31 -8.32 -6.47 4.73
CA SER A 31 -8.62 -6.77 3.33
C SER A 31 -8.87 -8.25 3.11
N TYR A 32 -8.05 -9.12 3.71
CA TYR A 32 -8.23 -10.57 3.64
C TYR A 32 -9.53 -11.00 4.32
N ALA A 33 -9.77 -10.54 5.56
CA ALA A 33 -11.00 -10.88 6.29
C ALA A 33 -12.27 -10.41 5.55
N GLY A 34 -12.26 -9.19 5.01
CA GLY A 34 -13.37 -8.67 4.21
C GLY A 34 -13.58 -9.47 2.92
N ALA A 35 -12.50 -9.91 2.27
CA ALA A 35 -12.60 -10.71 1.06
C ALA A 35 -13.22 -12.09 1.32
N VAL A 36 -12.83 -12.77 2.40
CA VAL A 36 -13.42 -14.05 2.81
C VAL A 36 -14.92 -13.91 3.00
N LEU A 37 -15.35 -12.95 3.83
CA LEU A 37 -16.77 -12.72 4.12
C LEU A 37 -17.58 -12.38 2.87
N LEU A 38 -17.03 -11.56 1.97
CA LEU A 38 -17.74 -11.14 0.77
C LEU A 38 -17.86 -12.29 -0.25
N ILE A 39 -16.84 -13.14 -0.40
CA ILE A 39 -16.93 -14.31 -1.28
C ILE A 39 -17.92 -15.34 -0.71
N GLU A 40 -17.90 -15.59 0.60
CA GLU A 40 -18.84 -16.52 1.24
C GLU A 40 -20.30 -16.05 1.11
N THR A 41 -20.56 -14.79 1.45
CA THR A 41 -21.91 -14.20 1.32
C THR A 41 -22.34 -14.05 -0.13
N GLY A 42 -21.45 -13.63 -1.01
CA GLY A 42 -21.71 -13.50 -2.44
C GLY A 42 -22.04 -14.84 -3.08
N ALA A 43 -21.33 -15.91 -2.72
CA ALA A 43 -21.64 -17.26 -3.17
C ALA A 43 -23.00 -17.74 -2.65
N ALA A 44 -23.33 -17.47 -1.38
CA ALA A 44 -24.63 -17.80 -0.79
C ALA A 44 -25.80 -17.07 -1.48
N LEU A 45 -25.57 -15.83 -1.92
CA LEU A 45 -26.55 -15.01 -2.63
C LEU A 45 -26.57 -15.25 -4.15
N GLY A 46 -25.74 -16.15 -4.67
CA GLY A 46 -25.69 -16.47 -6.09
C GLY A 46 -25.07 -15.38 -6.97
N TRP A 47 -24.14 -14.59 -6.45
CA TRP A 47 -23.43 -13.59 -7.26
C TRP A 47 -22.65 -14.24 -8.41
N PRO A 48 -22.62 -13.60 -9.60
CA PRO A 48 -21.94 -14.13 -10.78
C PRO A 48 -20.41 -13.98 -10.63
N ILE A 49 -19.80 -14.83 -9.79
CA ILE A 49 -18.36 -14.89 -9.63
C ILE A 49 -17.78 -15.76 -10.76
N PRO A 50 -16.74 -15.29 -11.48
CA PRO A 50 -16.13 -16.07 -12.55
C PRO A 50 -15.69 -17.45 -12.07
N TYR A 51 -16.06 -18.49 -12.80
CA TYR A 51 -15.75 -19.88 -12.44
C TYR A 51 -14.24 -20.15 -12.39
N GLN A 52 -13.43 -19.37 -13.10
CA GLN A 52 -11.97 -19.45 -13.10
C GLN A 52 -11.36 -19.06 -11.74
N LEU A 53 -12.06 -18.26 -10.93
CA LEU A 53 -11.62 -17.84 -9.59
C LEU A 53 -12.14 -18.77 -8.49
N MET A 54 -13.12 -19.60 -8.81
CA MET A 54 -13.74 -20.55 -7.90
C MET A 54 -13.02 -21.90 -7.92
N GLY A 55 -13.14 -22.65 -6.83
CA GLY A 55 -12.56 -23.99 -6.69
C GLY A 55 -11.19 -23.99 -6.04
N ARG A 56 -10.43 -25.07 -6.28
CA ARG A 56 -9.14 -25.34 -5.63
C ARG A 56 -7.97 -24.94 -6.53
N PRO A 57 -6.87 -24.45 -5.96
CA PRO A 57 -5.70 -24.08 -6.74
C PRO A 57 -5.04 -25.30 -7.39
N VAL A 58 -4.82 -25.24 -8.70
CA VAL A 58 -4.17 -26.32 -9.46
C VAL A 58 -2.67 -26.12 -9.42
N VAL A 59 -1.95 -27.10 -8.89
CA VAL A 59 -0.47 -27.07 -8.80
C VAL A 59 0.12 -27.82 -9.99
N ASN A 60 1.09 -27.22 -10.67
CA ASN A 60 1.74 -27.82 -11.83
C ASN A 60 2.45 -29.15 -11.44
N PRO A 61 2.32 -30.22 -12.25
CA PRO A 61 3.01 -31.49 -12.02
C PRO A 61 4.52 -31.40 -11.76
N LEU A 62 5.22 -30.41 -12.30
CA LEU A 62 6.65 -30.22 -12.02
C LEU A 62 6.93 -29.85 -10.56
N LEU A 63 6.05 -29.08 -9.92
CA LEU A 63 6.23 -28.64 -8.53
C LEU A 63 6.04 -29.80 -7.54
N TRP A 64 5.24 -30.81 -7.91
CA TRP A 64 5.05 -32.04 -7.15
C TRP A 64 6.28 -32.95 -7.13
N LYS A 65 7.22 -32.80 -8.08
CA LYS A 65 8.48 -33.55 -8.08
C LYS A 65 9.39 -33.17 -6.92
N ILE A 66 9.22 -31.97 -6.35
CA ILE A 66 10.00 -31.50 -5.21
C ILE A 66 9.29 -31.96 -3.93
N SER A 67 9.59 -33.20 -3.52
CA SER A 67 8.94 -33.86 -2.38
C SER A 67 9.02 -33.07 -1.07
N SER A 68 10.07 -32.26 -0.88
CA SER A 68 10.27 -31.46 0.34
C SER A 68 9.24 -30.34 0.51
N LEU A 69 8.59 -29.88 -0.57
CA LEU A 69 7.58 -28.82 -0.53
C LEU A 69 6.14 -29.35 -0.56
N ALA A 70 5.95 -30.67 -0.67
CA ALA A 70 4.64 -31.33 -0.65
C ALA A 70 3.70 -30.85 0.47
N PRO A 71 4.12 -30.71 1.74
CA PRO A 71 3.21 -30.26 2.80
C PRO A 71 2.71 -28.81 2.64
N LEU A 72 3.50 -27.95 1.99
CA LEU A 72 3.07 -26.58 1.70
C LEU A 72 2.04 -26.56 0.57
N TRP A 73 2.24 -27.37 -0.47
CA TRP A 73 1.30 -27.48 -1.59
C TRP A 73 -0.04 -28.06 -1.17
N THR A 74 -0.04 -29.07 -0.29
CA THR A 74 -1.29 -29.64 0.24
C THR A 74 -2.07 -28.65 1.10
N PHE A 75 -1.37 -27.83 1.90
CA PHE A 75 -2.00 -26.75 2.67
C PHE A 75 -2.65 -25.69 1.76
N ILE A 76 -1.97 -25.28 0.70
CA ILE A 76 -2.52 -24.30 -0.26
C ILE A 76 -3.74 -24.88 -0.99
N GLN A 77 -3.69 -26.17 -1.35
CA GLN A 77 -4.80 -26.85 -2.03
C GLN A 77 -6.02 -27.13 -1.15
N SER A 78 -5.86 -27.18 0.17
CA SER A 78 -6.99 -27.40 1.09
C SER A 78 -7.92 -26.19 1.20
N GLN A 79 -7.45 -25.01 0.79
CA GLN A 79 -8.23 -23.77 0.82
C GLN A 79 -9.20 -23.71 -0.37
N ASN A 80 -10.49 -23.54 -0.07
CA ASN A 80 -11.52 -23.36 -1.10
C ASN A 80 -11.55 -21.89 -1.56
N ASN A 81 -11.73 -21.67 -2.87
CA ASN A 81 -11.91 -20.34 -3.48
C ASN A 81 -10.74 -19.37 -3.23
N LEU A 82 -9.53 -19.90 -3.05
CA LEU A 82 -8.34 -19.11 -2.73
C LEU A 82 -8.06 -18.01 -3.76
N TYR A 83 -8.24 -18.28 -5.06
CA TYR A 83 -8.04 -17.27 -6.11
C TYR A 83 -9.04 -16.11 -6.03
N ALA A 84 -10.32 -16.40 -5.79
CA ALA A 84 -11.34 -15.38 -5.58
C ALA A 84 -11.04 -14.52 -4.35
N ILE A 85 -10.67 -15.16 -3.23
CA ILE A 85 -10.33 -14.46 -1.98
C ILE A 85 -9.10 -13.56 -2.18
N LEU A 86 -8.01 -14.08 -2.78
CA LEU A 86 -6.80 -13.30 -2.98
C LEU A 86 -6.98 -12.15 -3.97
N SER A 87 -7.70 -12.36 -5.07
CA SER A 87 -7.97 -11.30 -6.05
C SER A 87 -8.80 -10.17 -5.43
N LEU A 88 -9.82 -10.51 -4.66
CA LEU A 88 -10.65 -9.52 -3.96
C LEU A 88 -9.90 -8.84 -2.80
N ALA A 89 -9.10 -9.60 -2.04
CA ALA A 89 -8.26 -9.04 -1.00
C ALA A 89 -7.24 -8.05 -1.58
N LEU A 90 -6.61 -8.38 -2.71
CA LEU A 90 -5.71 -7.47 -3.42
C LEU A 90 -6.43 -6.22 -3.91
N PHE A 91 -7.64 -6.37 -4.45
CA PHE A 91 -8.49 -5.23 -4.79
C PHE A 91 -8.76 -4.32 -3.58
N PHE A 92 -9.15 -4.90 -2.44
CA PHE A 92 -9.36 -4.14 -1.20
C PHE A 92 -8.09 -3.48 -0.68
N ILE A 93 -6.94 -4.15 -0.75
CA ILE A 93 -5.64 -3.55 -0.38
C ILE A 93 -5.40 -2.31 -1.23
N ILE A 94 -5.56 -2.40 -2.56
CA ILE A 94 -5.35 -1.26 -3.46
C ILE A 94 -6.31 -0.13 -3.13
N VAL A 95 -7.60 -0.42 -2.96
CA VAL A 95 -8.62 0.60 -2.66
C VAL A 95 -8.36 1.28 -1.32
N LEU A 96 -8.13 0.52 -0.26
CA LEU A 96 -7.88 1.04 1.09
C LEU A 96 -6.54 1.77 1.17
N ALA A 97 -5.48 1.26 0.53
CA ALA A 97 -4.19 1.93 0.46
C ALA A 97 -4.30 3.25 -0.32
N SER A 98 -5.05 3.27 -1.43
CA SER A 98 -5.28 4.48 -2.22
C SER A 98 -6.06 5.52 -1.41
N LEU A 99 -7.13 5.10 -0.73
CA LEU A 99 -7.95 5.97 0.11
C LEU A 99 -7.13 6.55 1.28
N THR A 100 -6.39 5.70 1.99
CA THR A 100 -5.53 6.16 3.10
C THR A 100 -4.42 7.08 2.63
N SER A 101 -3.82 6.83 1.46
CA SER A 101 -2.84 7.73 0.84
C SER A 101 -3.42 9.11 0.55
N LEU A 102 -4.64 9.19 0.01
CA LEU A 102 -5.33 10.46 -0.26
C LEU A 102 -5.64 11.22 1.03
N ILE A 103 -6.17 10.52 2.04
CA ILE A 103 -6.43 11.11 3.36
C ILE A 103 -5.13 11.66 3.94
N TYR A 104 -4.05 10.90 3.87
CA TYR A 104 -2.76 11.30 4.39
C TYR A 104 -2.20 12.51 3.65
N ALA A 105 -2.28 12.54 2.32
CA ALA A 105 -1.88 13.69 1.52
C ALA A 105 -2.67 14.96 1.91
N PHE A 106 -3.98 14.82 2.15
CA PHE A 106 -4.83 15.93 2.59
C PHE A 106 -4.46 16.43 4.00
N MET A 107 -4.18 15.51 4.93
CA MET A 107 -3.73 15.85 6.28
C MET A 107 -2.39 16.59 6.24
N TYR A 108 -1.44 16.12 5.44
CA TYR A 108 -0.13 16.77 5.26
C TYR A 108 -0.25 18.15 4.65
N ARG A 109 -1.19 18.34 3.72
CA ARG A 109 -1.47 19.65 3.15
C ARG A 109 -2.03 20.62 4.20
N SER A 110 -2.88 20.14 5.09
CA SER A 110 -3.56 20.98 6.09
C SER A 110 -2.69 21.30 7.31
N VAL A 111 -1.86 20.35 7.75
CA VAL A 111 -1.06 20.45 8.99
C VAL A 111 0.44 20.67 8.71
N GLY A 112 0.83 20.80 7.44
CA GLY A 112 2.23 20.97 7.04
C GLY A 112 2.87 22.22 7.65
N ALA A 113 4.10 22.06 8.17
CA ALA A 113 4.87 23.16 8.73
C ALA A 113 5.13 24.27 7.69
N LYS A 114 5.17 25.52 8.14
CA LYS A 114 5.52 26.65 7.29
C LYS A 114 6.96 26.50 6.82
N ARG A 115 7.23 26.90 5.56
CA ARG A 115 8.55 26.76 4.93
C ARG A 115 9.67 27.55 5.63
N TYR A 116 9.33 28.57 6.40
CA TYR A 116 10.26 29.42 7.14
C TYR A 116 9.89 29.41 8.62
N GLY A 117 10.89 29.21 9.48
CA GLY A 117 10.74 29.41 10.91
C GLY A 117 10.54 30.90 11.25
N PRO A 118 10.15 31.23 12.49
CA PRO A 118 9.91 32.61 12.92
C PRO A 118 11.18 33.48 12.89
N LEU A 119 12.37 32.87 12.90
CA LEU A 119 13.66 33.55 12.86
C LEU A 119 14.35 33.48 11.48
N ASP A 120 13.76 32.77 10.51
CA ASP A 120 14.38 32.58 9.20
C ASP A 120 14.04 33.72 8.24
N ALA A 121 15.08 34.35 7.68
CA ALA A 121 14.89 35.33 6.61
C ALA A 121 14.57 34.62 5.28
N PRO A 122 13.57 35.08 4.51
CA PRO A 122 13.26 34.51 3.21
C PRO A 122 14.46 34.66 2.25
N PRO A 123 14.64 33.71 1.30
CA PRO A 123 15.74 33.75 0.35
C PRO A 123 15.66 35.04 -0.47
N PRO A 124 16.80 35.72 -0.70
CA PRO A 124 16.80 36.96 -1.46
C PRO A 124 16.43 36.68 -2.92
N ASN A 125 15.46 37.42 -3.46
CA ASN A 125 15.00 37.34 -4.85
C ASN A 125 16.05 37.92 -5.82
N ILE A 126 17.20 37.27 -5.95
CA ILE A 126 18.28 37.72 -6.85
C ILE A 126 18.21 36.92 -8.16
N LYS A 127 17.87 37.60 -9.25
CA LYS A 127 18.00 37.06 -10.62
C LYS A 127 19.47 37.14 -11.05
N VAL A 128 20.29 36.17 -10.68
CA VAL A 128 21.67 36.08 -11.18
C VAL A 128 21.71 35.50 -12.60
N LYS A 129 22.43 36.16 -13.51
CA LYS A 129 22.74 35.62 -14.83
C LYS A 129 23.64 34.39 -14.66
N ARG A 130 23.31 33.27 -15.33
CA ARG A 130 24.17 32.07 -15.35
C ARG A 130 25.53 32.44 -15.95
N TYR A 131 26.60 32.22 -15.20
CA TYR A 131 27.96 32.34 -15.72
C TYR A 131 28.20 31.23 -16.75
N LYS A 132 28.51 31.61 -17.99
CA LYS A 132 28.91 30.68 -19.06
C LYS A 132 30.44 30.63 -19.04
N ARG A 133 31.00 29.45 -18.79
CA ARG A 133 32.45 29.23 -18.76
C ARG A 133 32.95 28.94 -20.17
#